data_AF-A0A8J7EXD0-F1
#
_entry.id   AF-A0A8J7EXD0-F1
#
_cell.length_a   1.000
_cell.length_b   1.000
_cell.length_c   1.000
_cell.angle_alpha   90.00
_cell.angle_beta   90.00
_cell.angle_gamma   90.00
#
_symmetry.space_group_name_H-M   'P 1'
#
loop_
_entity.id
_entity.type
_entity.pdbx_description
1 polymer ?
#
loop_
_entity_poly.entity_id
_entity_poly.type
_entity_poly.pdbx_seq_one_letter_code
_entity_poly.pdbx_strand_id
1 'polypeptide(L)'
;MPSIRASKQGKAKLLQARKEKGWVRDSPQWLEEASQLVDPNWRKGAPYAYGVSYGTWASFLAGKAINASAFKAYCRILGMDWEEIVDRSSVTAAGSERQCDWGEAPDSSVFYGRDRELQTLERWIVADQCRLIALLGMGGL
;
A
#
# COMPACT_ATOMS: atom_id res chain seq x y z
N MET A 1 -1.09 8.20 5.45
CA MET A 1 -2.02 8.09 4.30
C MET A 1 -2.05 6.63 3.85
N PRO A 2 -3.20 6.10 3.44
CA PRO A 2 -3.28 4.73 2.95
C PRO A 2 -2.40 4.55 1.72
N SER A 3 -1.67 3.42 1.67
CA SER A 3 -0.94 2.99 0.48
C SER A 3 -1.81 2.03 -0.32
N ILE A 4 -1.74 2.13 -1.64
CA ILE A 4 -2.46 1.28 -2.58
C ILE A 4 -1.51 0.76 -3.66
N ARG A 5 -1.80 -0.42 -4.21
CA ARG A 5 -1.02 -1.08 -5.25
C ARG A 5 -1.90 -1.44 -6.44
N ALA A 6 -1.28 -1.63 -7.60
CA ALA A 6 -1.98 -2.10 -8.79
C ALA A 6 -2.23 -3.61 -8.72
N SER A 7 -3.35 -4.08 -9.27
CA SER A 7 -3.61 -5.51 -9.47
C SER A 7 -2.63 -6.10 -10.49
N LYS A 8 -2.55 -7.45 -10.57
CA LYS A 8 -1.72 -8.11 -11.61
C LYS A 8 -2.10 -7.67 -13.03
N GLN A 9 -3.39 -7.55 -13.31
CA GLN A 9 -3.91 -7.06 -14.59
C GLN A 9 -3.68 -5.54 -14.75
N GLY A 10 -3.88 -4.76 -13.69
CA GLY A 10 -3.63 -3.33 -13.67
C GLY A 10 -2.18 -2.99 -13.99
N LYS A 11 -1.22 -3.74 -13.44
CA LYS A 11 0.21 -3.58 -13.77
C LYS A 11 0.50 -3.81 -15.25
N ALA A 12 -0.12 -4.80 -15.88
CA ALA A 12 0.05 -5.04 -17.32
C ALA A 12 -0.48 -3.85 -18.15
N LYS A 13 -1.66 -3.32 -17.79
CA LYS A 13 -2.22 -2.09 -18.40
C LYS A 13 -1.28 -0.89 -18.23
N LEU A 14 -0.70 -0.70 -17.03
CA LEU A 14 0.25 0.38 -16.76
C LEU A 14 1.47 0.34 -17.69
N LEU A 15 2.06 -0.84 -17.87
CA LEU A 15 3.22 -1.03 -18.73
C LEU A 15 2.89 -0.80 -20.22
N GLN A 16 1.70 -1.23 -20.65
CA GLN A 16 1.23 -0.99 -22.01
C GLN A 16 0.99 0.50 -22.28
N ALA A 17 0.24 1.19 -21.42
CA ALA A 17 -0.03 2.62 -21.58
C ALA A 17 1.25 3.46 -21.59
N ARG A 18 2.24 3.08 -20.77
CA ARG A 18 3.56 3.73 -20.80
C ARG A 18 4.27 3.54 -22.14
N LYS A 19 4.17 2.35 -22.74
CA LYS A 19 4.77 2.04 -24.05
C LYS A 19 4.10 2.85 -25.16
N GLU A 20 2.78 2.96 -25.14
CA GLU A 20 1.99 3.73 -26.11
C GLU A 20 2.27 5.24 -26.03
N LYS A 21 2.46 5.78 -24.82
CA LYS A 21 2.85 7.18 -24.64
C LYS A 21 4.29 7.51 -25.04
N GLY A 22 5.13 6.52 -25.34
CA GLY A 22 6.50 6.74 -25.79
C GLY A 22 7.40 7.41 -24.74
N TRP A 23 7.07 7.31 -23.46
CA TRP A 23 7.82 7.98 -22.39
C TRP A 23 9.18 7.30 -22.14
N VAL A 24 10.26 8.05 -22.43
CA VAL A 24 11.63 7.72 -22.01
C VAL A 24 11.62 7.54 -20.50
N ARG A 25 12.26 6.50 -19.93
CA ARG A 25 12.16 6.15 -18.50
C ARG A 25 12.50 7.26 -17.51
N ASP A 26 13.32 8.23 -17.92
CA ASP A 26 13.95 9.19 -17.02
C ASP A 26 13.53 10.67 -17.26
N SER A 27 12.58 10.94 -18.18
CA SER A 27 12.06 12.30 -18.38
C SER A 27 11.31 12.83 -17.13
N PRO A 28 11.61 14.04 -16.63
CA PRO A 28 10.95 14.58 -15.44
C PRO A 28 9.50 15.00 -15.67
N GLN A 29 9.03 15.05 -16.92
CA GLN A 29 7.74 15.66 -17.30
C GLN A 29 6.54 15.08 -16.54
N TRP A 30 6.43 13.76 -16.41
CA TRP A 30 5.30 13.18 -15.67
C TRP A 30 5.43 13.33 -14.14
N LEU A 31 6.63 13.57 -13.61
CA LEU A 31 6.79 13.89 -12.18
C LEU A 31 6.37 15.32 -11.89
N GLU A 32 6.65 16.25 -12.80
CA GLU A 32 6.14 17.62 -12.75
C GLU A 32 4.59 17.62 -12.86
N GLU A 33 4.03 16.92 -13.85
CA GLU A 33 2.58 16.78 -14.02
C GLU A 33 1.92 16.11 -12.81
N ALA A 34 2.53 15.05 -12.25
CA ALA A 34 2.03 14.41 -11.04
C ALA A 34 2.06 15.34 -9.84
N SER A 35 3.11 16.16 -9.73
CA SER A 35 3.22 17.12 -8.64
C SER A 35 2.13 18.17 -8.72
N GLN A 36 1.84 18.67 -9.92
CA GLN A 36 0.75 19.62 -10.15
C GLN A 36 -0.64 19.04 -9.84
N LEU A 37 -0.84 17.74 -10.09
CA LEU A 37 -2.10 17.05 -9.77
C LEU A 37 -2.26 16.75 -8.28
N VAL A 38 -1.15 16.48 -7.57
CA VAL A 38 -1.17 16.16 -6.14
C VAL A 38 -1.26 17.43 -5.28
N ASP A 39 -0.57 18.50 -5.68
CA ASP A 39 -0.57 19.78 -5.00
C ASP A 39 -0.93 20.90 -6.00
N PRO A 40 -2.15 21.47 -5.93
CA PRO A 40 -2.57 22.56 -6.80
C PRO A 40 -1.72 23.83 -6.69
N ASN A 41 -0.95 23.98 -5.60
CA ASN A 41 -0.05 25.12 -5.38
C ASN A 41 1.36 24.87 -5.92
N TRP A 42 1.64 23.67 -6.43
CA TRP A 42 2.95 23.31 -6.96
C TRP A 42 3.30 24.14 -8.20
N ARG A 43 4.59 24.50 -8.32
CA ARG A 43 5.11 25.31 -9.41
C ARG A 43 6.33 24.65 -10.04
N LYS A 44 6.48 24.83 -11.35
CA LYS A 44 7.65 24.34 -12.09
C LYS A 44 8.95 24.87 -11.49
N GLY A 45 9.88 23.98 -11.21
CA GLY A 45 11.16 24.29 -10.54
C GLY A 45 11.13 24.14 -9.01
N ALA A 46 9.96 23.91 -8.39
CA ALA A 46 9.87 23.53 -6.98
C ALA A 46 10.18 22.02 -6.79
N PRO A 47 10.53 21.57 -5.57
CA PRO A 47 10.57 20.16 -5.24
C PRO A 47 9.26 19.46 -5.63
N TYR A 48 9.34 18.21 -6.08
CA TYR A 48 8.13 17.44 -6.42
C TYR A 48 7.18 17.34 -5.21
N ALA A 49 5.88 17.25 -5.50
CA ALA A 49 4.86 17.17 -4.47
C ALA A 49 5.09 15.96 -3.56
N TYR A 50 4.59 16.04 -2.32
CA TYR A 50 4.77 14.98 -1.34
C TYR A 50 4.35 13.62 -1.90
N GLY A 51 5.28 12.67 -1.88
CA GLY A 51 5.05 11.31 -2.37
C GLY A 51 5.30 11.11 -3.87
N VAL A 52 5.65 12.15 -4.62
CA VAL A 52 6.06 12.08 -6.03
C VAL A 52 7.58 12.07 -6.11
N SER A 53 8.13 11.03 -6.72
CA SER A 53 9.58 10.87 -6.95
C SER A 53 9.84 9.81 -8.01
N TYR A 54 11.05 9.78 -8.58
CA TYR A 54 11.48 8.68 -9.45
C TYR A 54 11.35 7.30 -8.78
N GLY A 55 11.69 7.20 -7.48
CA GLY A 55 11.57 5.95 -6.72
C GLY A 55 10.11 5.52 -6.54
N THR A 56 9.21 6.47 -6.28
CA THR A 56 7.77 6.18 -6.18
C THR A 56 7.20 5.80 -7.54
N TRP A 57 7.64 6.43 -8.61
CA TRP A 57 7.27 6.07 -9.99
C TRP A 57 7.73 4.66 -10.37
N ALA A 58 8.98 4.30 -10.05
CA ALA A 58 9.50 2.95 -10.25
C ALA A 58 8.70 1.92 -9.43
N SER A 59 8.35 2.25 -8.19
CA SER A 59 7.52 1.41 -7.31
C SER A 59 6.11 1.22 -7.88
N PHE A 60 5.51 2.28 -8.41
CA PHE A 60 4.20 2.24 -9.08
C PHE A 60 4.20 1.28 -10.28
N LEU A 61 5.17 1.42 -11.20
CA LEU A 61 5.28 0.54 -12.37
C LEU A 61 5.64 -0.91 -12.00
N ALA A 62 6.37 -1.11 -10.90
CA ALA A 62 6.64 -2.43 -10.36
C ALA A 62 5.40 -3.09 -9.72
N GLY A 63 4.32 -2.34 -9.50
CA GLY A 63 3.12 -2.80 -8.79
C GLY A 63 3.28 -2.85 -7.27
N LYS A 64 4.28 -2.16 -6.71
CA LYS A 64 4.46 -2.03 -5.26
C LYS A 64 3.46 -1.00 -4.70
N ALA A 65 3.12 -1.14 -3.42
CA ALA A 65 2.25 -0.19 -2.76
C ALA A 65 2.90 1.20 -2.66
N ILE A 66 2.18 2.24 -3.06
CA ILE A 66 2.58 3.64 -2.94
C ILE A 66 1.44 4.45 -2.33
N ASN A 67 1.70 5.68 -1.91
CA ASN A 67 0.63 6.52 -1.35
C ASN A 67 -0.51 6.75 -2.38
N ALA A 68 -1.74 6.87 -1.88
CA ALA A 68 -2.92 6.97 -2.73
C ALA A 68 -2.96 8.22 -3.62
N SER A 69 -2.45 9.37 -3.17
CA SER A 69 -2.46 10.60 -3.97
C SER A 69 -1.55 10.47 -5.20
N ALA A 70 -0.32 10.00 -5.02
CA ALA A 70 0.62 9.74 -6.12
C ALA A 70 0.11 8.65 -7.05
N PHE A 71 -0.50 7.58 -6.52
CA PHE A 71 -1.10 6.53 -7.35
C PHE A 71 -2.19 7.08 -8.28
N LYS A 72 -3.13 7.84 -7.72
CA LYS A 72 -4.22 8.47 -8.49
C LYS A 72 -3.67 9.44 -9.53
N ALA A 73 -2.68 10.26 -9.16
CA ALA A 73 -2.04 11.19 -10.07
C ALA A 73 -1.36 10.45 -11.24
N TYR A 74 -0.57 9.41 -10.97
CA TYR A 74 0.10 8.64 -12.03
C TYR A 74 -0.89 7.94 -12.97
N CYS A 75 -1.96 7.34 -12.46
CA CYS A 75 -3.03 6.78 -13.30
C CYS A 75 -3.64 7.86 -14.20
N ARG A 76 -3.92 9.04 -13.65
CA ARG A 76 -4.53 10.15 -14.39
C ARG A 76 -3.63 10.66 -15.53
N ILE A 77 -2.33 10.80 -15.29
CA ILE A 77 -1.36 11.22 -16.31
C ILE A 77 -1.25 10.16 -17.39
N LEU A 78 -1.35 8.88 -17.05
CA LEU A 78 -1.39 7.80 -18.04
C LEU A 78 -2.75 7.69 -18.76
N GLY A 79 -3.74 8.53 -18.43
CA GLY A 79 -5.06 8.52 -19.05
C GLY A 79 -5.95 7.36 -18.60
N MET A 80 -5.61 6.69 -17.49
CA MET A 80 -6.37 5.58 -16.94
C MET A 80 -7.13 5.99 -15.69
N ASP A 81 -8.27 5.35 -15.47
CA ASP A 81 -8.93 5.43 -14.17
C ASP A 81 -8.19 4.55 -13.16
N TRP A 82 -7.80 5.13 -12.02
CA TRP A 82 -7.09 4.42 -10.97
C TRP A 82 -7.93 3.27 -10.38
N GLU A 83 -9.26 3.36 -10.49
CA GLU A 83 -10.22 2.37 -10.03
C GLU A 83 -10.12 1.04 -10.76
N GLU A 84 -9.76 1.05 -12.05
CA GLU A 84 -9.54 -0.17 -12.83
C GLU A 84 -8.17 -0.81 -12.60
N ILE A 85 -7.24 -0.03 -12.06
CA ILE A 85 -5.84 -0.43 -11.90
C ILE A 85 -5.59 -0.94 -10.49
N VAL A 86 -6.24 -0.35 -9.49
CA VAL A 86 -6.04 -0.69 -8.08
C VAL A 86 -6.42 -2.14 -7.79
N ASP A 87 -5.61 -2.80 -6.96
CA ASP A 87 -5.89 -4.12 -6.45
C ASP A 87 -7.05 -4.07 -5.46
N ARG A 88 -8.27 -4.28 -5.96
CA ARG A 88 -9.50 -4.41 -5.15
C ARG A 88 -9.69 -5.81 -4.60
N SER A 89 -8.74 -6.73 -4.84
CA SER A 89 -8.85 -8.13 -4.40
C SER A 89 -8.85 -8.28 -2.87
N SER A 90 -8.58 -7.20 -2.13
CA SER A 90 -8.82 -7.12 -0.68
C SER A 90 -10.29 -6.83 -0.30
N VAL A 91 -11.21 -6.66 -1.25
CA VAL A 91 -12.61 -6.27 -1.00
C VAL A 91 -13.63 -7.31 -1.53
N THR A 92 -13.23 -8.27 -2.36
CA THR A 92 -14.14 -9.28 -2.93
C THR A 92 -13.69 -10.72 -2.67
N ALA A 93 -13.51 -11.06 -1.40
CA ALA A 93 -13.82 -12.40 -0.92
C ALA A 93 -15.06 -12.25 -0.03
N ALA A 94 -16.24 -12.51 -0.60
CA ALA A 94 -17.48 -12.59 0.15
C ALA A 94 -17.42 -13.83 1.05
N GLY A 95 -16.94 -13.61 2.27
CA GLY A 95 -16.91 -14.54 3.39
C GLY A 95 -16.39 -13.75 4.57
N SER A 96 -17.23 -13.54 5.57
CA SER A 96 -16.95 -12.72 6.76
C SER A 96 -15.70 -13.20 7.51
N GLU A 97 -14.53 -12.70 7.15
CA GLU A 97 -13.36 -12.69 8.02
C GLU A 97 -12.65 -11.35 7.86
N ARG A 98 -12.34 -10.72 8.99
CA ARG A 98 -11.43 -9.56 9.04
C ARG A 98 -10.03 -10.05 8.69
N GLN A 99 -9.80 -10.36 7.42
CA GLN A 99 -8.54 -10.91 6.96
C GLN A 99 -7.54 -9.75 6.88
N CYS A 100 -6.80 -9.55 7.96
CA CYS A 100 -5.62 -8.68 7.97
C CYS A 100 -4.49 -9.39 7.23
N ASP A 101 -3.92 -8.71 6.21
CA ASP A 101 -2.69 -9.15 5.55
C ASP A 101 -1.51 -8.93 6.51
N TRP A 102 -0.95 -10.02 7.02
CA TRP A 102 0.17 -9.99 7.96
C TRP A 102 1.54 -9.81 7.28
N GLY A 103 1.60 -9.70 5.94
CA GLY A 103 2.82 -9.30 5.22
C GLY A 103 4.07 -10.12 5.58
N GLU A 104 5.11 -9.45 6.09
CA GLU A 104 6.38 -10.04 6.55
C GLU A 104 6.40 -10.32 8.06
N ALA A 105 5.24 -10.55 8.69
CA ALA A 105 5.20 -10.85 10.12
C ALA A 105 6.08 -12.07 10.44
N PRO A 106 6.88 -12.00 11.52
CA PRO A 106 7.69 -13.12 11.95
C PRO A 106 6.82 -14.33 12.28
N ASP A 107 7.35 -15.53 12.04
CA ASP A 107 6.66 -16.77 12.36
C ASP A 107 6.32 -16.81 13.86
N SER A 108 5.03 -16.84 14.16
CA SER A 108 4.50 -16.83 15.54
C SER A 108 4.40 -18.22 16.15
N SER A 109 5.02 -19.24 15.53
CA SER A 109 4.83 -20.64 15.93
C SER A 109 5.46 -21.00 17.28
N VAL A 110 6.37 -20.19 17.84
CA VAL A 110 7.15 -20.59 19.02
C VAL A 110 7.28 -19.48 20.06
N PHE A 111 6.71 -19.72 21.24
CA PHE A 111 6.92 -18.91 22.45
C PHE A 111 7.55 -19.79 23.54
N TYR A 112 8.74 -19.44 24.03
CA TYR A 112 9.43 -20.21 25.06
C TYR A 112 9.09 -19.71 26.47
N GLY A 113 8.63 -20.61 27.35
CA GLY A 113 8.42 -20.32 28.77
C GLY A 113 7.27 -19.35 29.07
N ARG A 114 6.34 -19.17 28.12
CA ARG A 114 5.18 -18.26 28.21
C ARG A 114 3.84 -19.00 28.27
N ASP A 115 3.84 -20.26 28.68
CA ASP A 115 2.66 -21.12 28.66
C ASP A 115 1.50 -20.55 29.49
N ARG A 116 1.81 -19.88 30.61
CA ARG A 116 0.80 -19.26 31.49
C ARG A 116 0.18 -18.03 30.84
N GLU A 117 0.99 -17.17 30.24
CA GLU A 117 0.55 -15.97 29.54
C GLU A 117 -0.30 -16.35 28.32
N LEU A 118 0.11 -17.37 27.56
CA LEU A 118 -0.65 -17.89 26.43
C LEU A 118 -2.02 -18.43 26.84
N GLN A 119 -2.10 -19.28 27.88
CA GLN A 119 -3.41 -19.77 28.37
C GLN A 119 -4.31 -18.62 28.84
N THR A 120 -3.73 -17.61 29.48
CA THR A 120 -4.50 -16.44 29.94
C THR A 120 -5.06 -15.67 28.74
N LEU A 121 -4.25 -15.46 27.71
CA LEU A 121 -4.67 -14.80 26.48
C LEU A 121 -5.73 -15.60 25.72
N GLU A 122 -5.54 -16.91 25.57
CA GLU A 122 -6.50 -17.79 24.91
C GLU A 122 -7.87 -17.70 25.61
N ARG A 123 -7.89 -17.74 26.94
CA ARG A 123 -9.12 -17.58 27.70
C ARG A 123 -9.76 -16.21 27.49
N TRP A 124 -8.99 -15.13 27.61
CA TRP A 124 -9.52 -13.77 27.43
C TRP A 124 -10.09 -13.54 26.03
N ILE A 125 -9.47 -14.13 25.00
CA ILE A 125 -9.90 -13.98 23.61
C ILE A 125 -11.10 -14.87 23.30
N VAL A 126 -11.01 -16.16 23.62
CA VAL A 126 -11.97 -17.18 23.17
C VAL A 126 -13.15 -17.29 24.11
N ALA A 127 -12.89 -17.41 25.41
CA ALA A 127 -13.94 -17.65 26.41
C ALA A 127 -14.60 -16.34 26.86
N ASP A 128 -13.78 -15.39 27.33
CA ASP A 128 -14.29 -14.16 27.93
C ASP A 128 -14.62 -13.08 26.87
N GLN A 129 -14.20 -13.30 25.62
CA GLN A 129 -14.43 -12.41 24.46
C GLN A 129 -14.07 -10.94 24.73
N CYS A 130 -12.95 -10.72 25.43
CA CYS A 130 -12.45 -9.40 25.78
C CYS A 130 -12.22 -8.56 24.52
N ARG A 131 -12.83 -7.36 24.48
CA ARG A 131 -12.72 -6.44 23.33
C ARG A 131 -11.40 -5.66 23.30
N LEU A 132 -10.71 -5.60 24.43
CA LEU A 132 -9.43 -4.92 24.59
C LEU A 132 -8.58 -5.72 25.57
N ILE A 133 -7.36 -6.04 25.15
CA ILE A 133 -6.34 -6.70 25.97
C ILE A 133 -5.06 -5.88 25.82
N ALA A 134 -4.45 -5.52 26.95
CA ALA A 134 -3.15 -4.85 26.97
C ALA A 134 -2.06 -5.87 27.32
N LEU A 135 -1.01 -5.95 26.48
CA LEU A 135 0.20 -6.70 26.76
C LEU A 135 1.26 -5.74 27.29
N LEU A 136 1.78 -6.00 28.49
CA LEU A 136 2.75 -5.15 29.17
C LEU A 136 4.04 -5.94 29.39
N GLY A 137 5.18 -5.35 29.04
CA GLY A 137 6.47 -6.01 29.13
C GLY A 137 7.63 -5.08 28.78
N MET A 138 8.85 -5.53 29.05
CA MET A 138 10.05 -4.87 28.53
C MET A 138 10.15 -5.13 27.02
N GLY A 139 10.76 -4.21 26.25
CA GLY A 139 10.88 -4.38 24.80
C GLY A 139 11.62 -5.67 24.42
N GLY A 140 11.11 -6.41 23.43
CA GLY A 140 11.64 -7.71 23.01
C GLY A 140 11.05 -8.92 23.73
N LEU A 141 9.94 -8.74 24.44
CA LEU A 141 9.16 -9.78 25.10
C LEU A 141 8.20 -10.49 24.15
#